data_AF-A0A506RD88-F1
#
_entry.id   AF-A0A506RD88-F1
#
_cell.length_a   1.000
_cell.length_b   1.000
_cell.length_c   1.000
_cell.angle_alpha   90.00
_cell.angle_beta   90.00
_cell.angle_gamma   90.00
#
_symmetry.space_group_name_H-M   'P 1'
#
loop_
_entity.id
_entity.type
_entity.pdbx_description
1 polymer ?
#
loop_
_entity_poly.entity_id
_entity_poly.type
_entity_poly.pdbx_seq_one_letter_code
_entity_poly.pdbx_strand_id
1 'polypeptide(L)'
;MPDEIVPPILESKHTSMEDRLAKYIVNVAGASYLLIGALFFSILFVGEDNPFEDSLFVQSLIFLIVYAISLVLIHVSKGKPVRSKAIMWGISIVLHLGLMGYIIYQFGDIAALVFMVAECVILVLQLIGISSIGFQIYKGARQNT
;
A
#
# COMPACT_ATOMS: atom_id res chain seq x y z
N MET A 1 17.89 -22.37 -46.43
CA MET A 1 18.05 -22.71 -45.00
C MET A 1 16.94 -21.95 -44.28
N PRO A 2 15.96 -22.63 -43.68
CA PRO A 2 14.94 -21.96 -42.88
C PRO A 2 15.55 -21.53 -41.54
N ASP A 3 15.38 -20.26 -41.19
CA ASP A 3 15.79 -19.70 -39.92
C ASP A 3 15.09 -20.42 -38.77
N GLU A 4 15.88 -20.99 -37.87
CA GLU A 4 15.41 -21.63 -36.66
C GLU A 4 14.89 -20.53 -35.72
N ILE A 5 13.56 -20.39 -35.66
CA ILE A 5 12.87 -19.50 -34.71
C ILE A 5 13.06 -20.11 -33.32
N VAL A 6 14.14 -19.71 -32.64
CA VAL A 6 14.37 -20.02 -31.23
C VAL A 6 13.22 -19.37 -30.45
N PRO A 7 12.32 -20.14 -29.81
CA PRO A 7 11.24 -19.56 -29.02
C PRO A 7 11.85 -18.74 -27.88
N PRO A 8 11.25 -17.59 -27.51
CA PRO A 8 11.74 -16.81 -26.40
C PRO A 8 11.69 -17.70 -25.17
N ILE A 9 12.86 -17.89 -24.56
CA ILE A 9 13.00 -18.53 -23.26
C ILE A 9 12.08 -17.72 -22.34
N LEU A 10 10.95 -18.33 -21.99
CA LEU A 10 10.06 -17.85 -20.94
C LEU A 10 10.90 -17.93 -19.66
N GLU A 11 11.67 -16.88 -19.41
CA GLU A 11 12.23 -16.56 -18.10
C GLU A 11 11.02 -16.55 -17.17
N SER A 12 10.81 -17.68 -16.48
CA SER A 12 9.84 -17.78 -15.42
C SER A 12 10.31 -16.79 -14.37
N LYS A 13 9.82 -15.56 -14.45
CA LYS A 13 10.17 -14.45 -13.57
C LYS A 13 9.85 -14.94 -12.18
N HIS A 14 10.88 -15.43 -11.49
CA HIS A 14 10.74 -16.03 -10.17
C HIS A 14 10.40 -14.87 -9.24
N THR A 15 9.11 -14.59 -9.11
CA THR A 15 8.64 -13.45 -8.34
C THR A 15 9.05 -13.70 -6.90
N SER A 16 9.89 -12.79 -6.37
CA SER A 16 10.28 -12.82 -4.96
C SER A 16 9.01 -12.85 -4.10
N MET A 17 9.04 -13.54 -2.97
CA MET A 17 7.95 -13.56 -2.00
C MET A 17 7.51 -12.13 -1.64
N GLU A 18 8.45 -11.19 -1.58
CA GLU A 18 8.20 -9.76 -1.38
C GLU A 18 7.35 -9.14 -2.48
N ASP A 19 7.59 -9.49 -3.75
CA ASP A 19 6.85 -8.93 -4.88
C ASP A 19 5.43 -9.52 -4.94
N ARG A 20 5.27 -10.79 -4.52
CA ARG A 20 3.96 -11.42 -4.33
C ARG A 20 3.18 -10.74 -3.19
N LEU A 21 3.85 -10.48 -2.07
CA LEU A 21 3.25 -9.79 -0.93
C LEU A 21 2.92 -8.34 -1.26
N ALA A 22 3.79 -7.62 -1.97
CA ALA A 22 3.53 -6.27 -2.47
C ALA A 22 2.28 -6.23 -3.36
N LYS A 23 2.12 -7.22 -4.25
CA LYS A 23 0.91 -7.35 -5.08
C LYS A 23 -0.32 -7.60 -4.21
N TYR A 24 -0.22 -8.44 -3.19
CA TYR A 24 -1.34 -8.71 -2.29
C TYR A 24 -1.73 -7.48 -1.47
N ILE A 25 -0.75 -6.77 -0.89
CA ILE A 25 -0.95 -5.51 -0.18
C ILE A 25 -1.63 -4.50 -1.10
N VAL A 26 -1.12 -4.27 -2.31
CA VAL A 26 -1.72 -3.33 -3.26
C VAL A 26 -3.15 -3.73 -3.64
N ASN A 27 -3.44 -5.02 -3.78
CA ASN A 27 -4.79 -5.49 -4.10
C ASN A 27 -5.77 -5.31 -2.93
N VAL A 28 -5.38 -5.74 -1.72
CA VAL A 28 -6.22 -5.61 -0.51
C VAL A 28 -6.43 -4.15 -0.16
N ALA A 29 -5.34 -3.39 -0.12
CA ALA A 29 -5.38 -1.97 0.20
C ALA A 29 -6.01 -1.15 -0.94
N GLY A 30 -5.90 -1.59 -2.19
CA GLY A 30 -6.61 -1.01 -3.32
C GLY A 30 -8.12 -1.24 -3.26
N ALA A 31 -8.57 -2.39 -2.76
CA ALA A 31 -10.00 -2.66 -2.56
C ALA A 31 -10.61 -1.74 -1.48
N SER A 32 -9.93 -1.54 -0.35
CA SER A 32 -10.36 -0.56 0.66
C SER A 32 -10.26 0.88 0.14
N TYR A 33 -9.29 1.20 -0.70
CA TYR A 33 -9.21 2.50 -1.37
C TYR A 33 -10.44 2.77 -2.26
N LEU A 34 -10.93 1.77 -3.00
CA LEU A 34 -12.14 1.91 -3.80
C LEU A 34 -13.39 2.15 -2.95
N LEU A 35 -13.49 1.49 -1.79
CA LEU A 35 -14.59 1.73 -0.85
C LEU A 35 -14.57 3.16 -0.32
N ILE A 36 -13.38 3.68 0.03
CA ILE A 36 -13.20 5.06 0.51
C ILE A 36 -13.46 6.07 -0.60
N GLY A 37 -13.00 5.79 -1.81
CA GLY A 37 -13.30 6.59 -3.00
C GLY A 37 -14.79 6.66 -3.28
N ALA A 38 -15.53 5.55 -3.13
CA ALA A 38 -16.98 5.54 -3.31
C ALA A 38 -17.71 6.39 -2.25
N LEU A 39 -17.25 6.37 -0.99
CA LEU A 39 -17.77 7.23 0.07
C LEU A 39 -17.47 8.71 -0.22
N PHE A 40 -16.27 9.01 -0.71
CA PHE A 40 -15.88 10.36 -1.14
C PHE A 40 -16.74 10.89 -2.29
N PHE A 41 -17.00 10.05 -3.30
CA PHE A 41 -17.93 10.40 -4.38
C PHE A 41 -19.36 10.63 -3.87
N SER A 42 -19.81 9.87 -2.87
CA SER A 42 -21.14 10.07 -2.27
C SER A 42 -21.25 11.44 -1.60
N ILE A 43 -20.19 11.90 -0.92
CA ILE A 43 -20.13 13.26 -0.35
C ILE A 43 -20.21 14.32 -1.45
N LEU A 44 -19.48 14.12 -2.56
CA LEU A 44 -19.53 15.03 -3.72
C LEU A 44 -20.91 15.14 -4.37
N PHE A 45 -21.69 14.06 -4.40
CA PHE A 45 -23.02 14.05 -5.00
C PHE A 45 -24.12 14.60 -4.07
N VAL A 46 -23.85 14.68 -2.76
CA VAL A 46 -24.83 15.12 -1.74
C VAL A 46 -24.48 16.51 -1.18
N GLY A 47 -23.24 16.97 -1.31
CA GLY A 47 -22.73 18.22 -0.76
C GLY A 47 -23.12 19.50 -1.53
N GLU A 48 -22.96 20.64 -0.87
CA GLU A 48 -23.28 21.99 -1.36
C GLU A 48 -22.49 22.42 -2.61
N ASP A 49 -22.90 23.53 -3.22
CA ASP A 49 -22.36 24.10 -4.47
C ASP A 49 -20.83 24.33 -4.47
N ASN A 50 -20.17 24.39 -3.30
CA ASN A 50 -18.71 24.45 -3.17
C ASN A 50 -18.15 23.40 -2.18
N PRO A 51 -17.71 22.22 -2.65
CA PRO A 51 -17.24 21.14 -1.79
C PRO A 51 -15.93 21.46 -1.05
N PHE A 52 -15.15 22.45 -1.49
CA PHE A 52 -13.88 22.81 -0.83
C PHE A 52 -14.08 23.59 0.47
N GLU A 53 -15.27 24.11 0.72
CA GLU A 53 -15.64 24.73 2.00
C GLU A 53 -16.10 23.68 3.03
N ASP A 54 -16.47 22.48 2.55
CA ASP A 54 -16.82 21.36 3.43
C ASP A 54 -15.55 20.74 4.04
N SER A 55 -15.43 20.93 5.36
CA SER A 55 -14.34 20.35 6.16
C SER A 55 -14.24 18.82 6.01
N LEU A 56 -15.35 18.10 5.86
CA LEU A 56 -15.37 16.65 5.69
C LEU A 56 -14.84 16.23 4.32
N PHE A 57 -15.14 17.01 3.27
CA PHE A 57 -14.62 16.79 1.94
C PHE A 57 -13.10 16.94 1.91
N VAL A 58 -12.57 18.07 2.40
CA VAL A 58 -11.12 18.34 2.41
C VAL A 58 -10.37 17.29 3.22
N GLN A 59 -10.92 16.90 4.37
CA GLN A 59 -10.40 15.84 5.23
C GLN A 59 -10.33 14.48 4.52
N SER A 60 -11.42 14.09 3.86
CA SER A 60 -11.50 12.84 3.10
C SER A 60 -10.58 12.83 1.89
N LEU A 61 -10.38 13.99 1.24
CA LEU A 61 -9.44 14.17 0.13
C LEU A 61 -8.00 13.97 0.58
N ILE A 62 -7.60 14.59 1.71
CA ILE A 62 -6.26 14.41 2.28
C ILE A 62 -6.03 12.94 2.61
N PHE A 63 -7.03 12.28 3.22
CA PHE A 63 -6.97 10.86 3.53
C PHE A 63 -6.70 10.01 2.28
N LEU A 64 -7.47 10.24 1.20
CA LEU A 64 -7.28 9.56 -0.09
C LEU A 64 -5.88 9.78 -0.68
N ILE A 65 -5.38 11.02 -0.65
CA ILE A 65 -4.04 11.34 -1.19
C ILE A 65 -2.96 10.59 -0.42
N VAL A 66 -2.98 10.64 0.90
CA VAL A 66 -2.00 9.96 1.75
C VAL A 66 -2.02 8.44 1.51
N TYR A 67 -3.22 7.88 1.42
CA TYR A 67 -3.41 6.47 1.14
C TYR A 67 -2.86 6.09 -0.25
N ALA A 68 -3.15 6.88 -1.29
CA ALA A 68 -2.66 6.66 -2.64
C ALA A 68 -1.12 6.70 -2.71
N ILE A 69 -0.49 7.68 -2.03
CA ILE A 69 0.97 7.77 -1.94
C ILE A 69 1.55 6.49 -1.32
N SER A 70 0.93 6.01 -0.24
CA SER A 70 1.34 4.76 0.42
C SER A 70 1.31 3.56 -0.54
N LEU A 71 0.22 3.40 -1.31
CA LEU A 71 0.11 2.32 -2.30
C LEU A 71 1.14 2.43 -3.42
N VAL A 72 1.39 3.65 -3.91
CA VAL A 72 2.39 3.90 -4.96
C VAL A 72 3.78 3.53 -4.46
N LEU A 73 4.14 3.85 -3.22
CA LEU A 73 5.42 3.44 -2.62
C LEU A 73 5.58 1.91 -2.64
N ILE A 74 4.58 1.16 -2.20
CA ILE A 74 4.61 -0.31 -2.23
C ILE A 74 4.67 -0.84 -3.67
N HIS A 75 3.89 -0.27 -4.58
CA HIS A 75 3.86 -0.71 -5.98
C HIS A 75 5.19 -0.50 -6.69
N VAL A 76 5.76 0.70 -6.57
CA VAL A 76 7.02 1.10 -7.24
C VAL A 76 8.24 0.43 -6.60
N SER A 77 8.11 -0.10 -5.38
CA SER A 77 9.18 -0.88 -4.73
C SER A 77 9.48 -2.21 -5.45
N LYS A 78 8.57 -2.71 -6.30
CA LYS A 78 8.77 -3.96 -7.05
C LYS A 78 10.02 -3.88 -7.93
N GLY A 79 10.87 -4.91 -7.84
CA GLY A 79 12.14 -4.96 -8.58
C GLY A 79 13.22 -3.97 -8.11
N LYS A 80 12.98 -3.19 -7.04
CA LYS A 80 14.02 -2.34 -6.42
C LYS A 80 14.95 -3.17 -5.53
N PRO A 81 16.18 -2.68 -5.24
CA PRO A 81 17.07 -3.32 -4.28
C PRO A 81 16.42 -3.44 -2.90
N VAL A 82 16.77 -4.49 -2.16
CA VAL A 82 16.21 -4.82 -0.83
C VAL A 82 16.25 -3.64 0.15
N ARG A 83 17.35 -2.88 0.18
CA ARG A 83 17.46 -1.65 1.02
C ARG A 83 16.46 -0.57 0.64
N SER A 84 16.25 -0.35 -0.66
CA SER A 84 15.28 0.64 -1.15
C SER A 84 13.86 0.19 -0.87
N LYS A 85 13.56 -1.12 -1.01
CA LYS A 85 12.26 -1.68 -0.60
C LYS A 85 11.99 -1.44 0.88
N ALA A 86 12.96 -1.75 1.75
CA ALA A 86 12.81 -1.54 3.20
C ALA A 86 12.46 -0.09 3.56
N ILE A 87 13.10 0.89 2.92
CA ILE A 87 12.84 2.32 3.15
C ILE A 87 11.42 2.68 2.67
N MET A 88 11.05 2.30 1.44
CA MET A 88 9.74 2.63 0.87
C MET A 88 8.59 2.01 1.69
N TRP A 89 8.77 0.76 2.12
CA TRP A 89 7.79 0.08 2.98
C TRP A 89 7.77 0.68 4.38
N GLY A 90 8.92 1.06 4.94
CA GLY A 90 8.98 1.76 6.22
C GLY A 90 8.23 3.09 6.21
N ILE A 91 8.39 3.88 5.14
CA ILE A 91 7.62 5.13 4.94
C ILE A 91 6.13 4.81 4.84
N SER A 92 5.74 3.79 4.07
CA SER A 92 4.33 3.35 3.95
C SER A 92 3.73 2.96 5.30
N ILE A 93 4.45 2.24 6.17
CA ILE A 93 3.99 1.93 7.53
C ILE A 93 3.72 3.20 8.33
N VAL A 94 4.63 4.18 8.29
CA VAL A 94 4.44 5.46 9.01
C VAL A 94 3.20 6.18 8.51
N LEU A 95 2.95 6.18 7.19
CA LEU A 95 1.74 6.76 6.63
C LEU A 95 0.48 6.06 7.14
N HIS A 96 0.45 4.73 7.16
CA HIS A 96 -0.71 3.96 7.68
C HIS A 96 -0.93 4.14 9.18
N LEU A 97 0.14 4.23 9.98
CA LEU A 97 0.02 4.58 11.40
C LEU A 97 -0.54 5.99 11.59
N GLY A 98 -0.12 6.95 10.76
CA GLY A 98 -0.69 8.29 10.72
C GLY A 98 -2.17 8.28 10.34
N LEU A 99 -2.56 7.48 9.34
CA LEU A 99 -3.96 7.30 8.92
C LEU A 99 -4.80 6.69 10.05
N MET A 100 -4.30 5.67 10.75
CA MET A 100 -4.98 5.11 11.93
C MET A 100 -5.18 6.15 13.04
N GLY A 101 -4.12 6.90 13.38
CA GLY A 101 -4.22 7.97 14.38
C GLY A 101 -5.24 9.03 13.99
N TYR A 102 -5.27 9.38 12.70
CA TYR A 102 -6.26 10.30 12.14
C TYR A 102 -7.69 9.74 12.22
N ILE A 103 -7.90 8.46 11.86
CA ILE A 103 -9.21 7.81 11.95
C ILE A 103 -9.73 7.83 13.38
N ILE A 104 -8.89 7.47 14.37
CA ILE A 104 -9.27 7.44 15.78
C ILE A 104 -9.63 8.84 16.29
N TYR A 105 -8.88 9.86 15.88
CA TYR A 105 -9.13 11.24 16.31
C TYR A 105 -10.43 11.79 15.73
N GLN A 106 -10.72 11.45 14.47
CA GLN A 106 -11.76 12.12 13.70
C GLN A 106 -13.08 11.34 13.60
N PHE A 107 -13.04 10.02 13.71
CA PHE A 107 -14.20 9.14 13.62
C PHE A 107 -14.34 8.34 14.93
N GLY A 108 -15.46 8.51 15.62
CA GLY A 108 -15.74 7.84 16.90
C GLY A 108 -16.80 6.73 16.81
N ASP A 109 -17.23 6.36 15.60
CA ASP A 109 -18.37 5.48 15.36
C ASP A 109 -17.98 4.09 14.77
N ILE A 110 -18.98 3.34 14.30
CA ILE A 110 -18.79 2.04 13.64
C ILE A 110 -17.94 2.15 12.35
N ALA A 111 -18.02 3.25 11.61
CA ALA A 111 -17.19 3.44 10.41
C ALA A 111 -15.70 3.52 10.77
N ALA A 112 -15.36 4.14 11.90
CA ALA A 112 -13.99 4.15 12.42
C ALA A 112 -13.45 2.73 12.62
N LEU A 113 -14.29 1.82 13.15
CA LEU A 113 -13.92 0.43 13.40
C LEU A 113 -13.65 -0.32 12.08
N VAL A 114 -14.48 -0.10 11.05
CA VAL A 114 -14.29 -0.73 9.73
C VAL A 114 -12.98 -0.27 9.09
N PHE A 115 -12.69 1.03 9.11
CA PHE A 115 -11.43 1.56 8.56
C PHE A 115 -10.22 1.07 9.35
N MET A 116 -10.31 1.09 10.68
CA MET A 116 -9.25 0.59 11.57
C MET A 116 -8.91 -0.88 11.32
N VAL A 117 -9.91 -1.74 11.08
CA VAL A 117 -9.67 -3.15 10.76
C VAL A 117 -8.92 -3.29 9.42
N ALA A 118 -9.31 -2.51 8.40
CA ALA A 118 -8.62 -2.52 7.12
C ALA A 118 -7.16 -2.07 7.25
N GLU A 119 -6.92 -0.96 7.97
CA GLU A 119 -5.57 -0.45 8.26
C GLU A 119 -4.72 -1.48 9.02
N CYS A 120 -5.27 -2.14 10.03
CA CYS A 120 -4.60 -3.21 10.77
C CYS A 120 -4.17 -4.36 9.86
N VAL A 121 -5.03 -4.83 8.96
CA VAL A 121 -4.68 -5.90 8.01
C VAL A 121 -3.53 -5.48 7.11
N ILE A 122 -3.54 -4.25 6.61
CA ILE A 122 -2.48 -3.71 5.76
C ILE A 122 -1.17 -3.63 6.53
N LEU A 123 -1.18 -3.09 7.75
CA LEU A 123 0.00 -2.99 8.60
C LEU A 123 0.60 -4.35 8.92
N VAL A 124 -0.22 -5.35 9.26
CA VAL A 124 0.27 -6.72 9.51
C VAL A 124 0.97 -7.28 8.26
N LEU A 125 0.38 -7.11 7.08
CA LEU A 125 1.01 -7.55 5.82
C LEU A 125 2.32 -6.80 5.54
N GLN A 126 2.38 -5.49 5.80
CA GLN A 126 3.60 -4.70 5.63
C GLN A 126 4.69 -5.12 6.62
N LEU A 127 4.34 -5.38 7.88
CA LEU A 127 5.27 -5.88 8.90
C LEU A 127 5.86 -7.22 8.50
N ILE A 128 5.03 -8.16 8.02
CA ILE A 128 5.52 -9.46 7.49
C ILE A 128 6.52 -9.24 6.36
N GLY A 129 6.25 -8.30 5.45
CA GLY A 129 7.16 -8.00 4.34
C GLY A 129 8.48 -7.38 4.78
N ILE A 130 8.45 -6.41 5.71
CA ILE A 130 9.66 -5.81 6.26
C ILE A 130 10.46 -6.84 7.07
N SER A 131 9.82 -7.70 7.85
CA SER A 131 10.51 -8.78 8.57
C SER A 131 11.20 -9.75 7.61
N SER A 132 10.55 -10.11 6.50
CA SER A 132 11.15 -10.93 5.43
C SER A 132 12.38 -10.25 4.81
N ILE A 133 12.30 -8.94 4.55
CA ILE A 133 13.43 -8.15 4.04
C ILE A 133 14.58 -8.15 5.07
N GLY A 134 14.28 -7.91 6.34
CA GLY A 134 15.27 -7.89 7.43
C GLY A 134 16.01 -9.22 7.57
N PHE A 135 15.29 -10.34 7.47
CA PHE A 135 15.90 -11.68 7.51
C PHE A 135 16.87 -11.92 6.35
N GLN A 136 16.54 -11.47 5.15
CA GLN A 136 17.44 -11.58 3.98
C GLN A 136 18.70 -10.73 4.13
N ILE A 137 18.57 -9.50 4.65
CA ILE A 137 19.73 -8.63 4.94
C ILE A 137 20.65 -9.31 5.95
N TYR A 138 20.09 -9.86 7.04
CA TYR A 138 20.87 -10.56 8.05
C TYR A 138 21.59 -11.79 7.50
N LYS A 139 20.91 -12.62 6.70
CA LYS A 139 21.52 -13.79 6.06
C LYS A 139 22.65 -13.40 5.09
N GLY A 140 22.44 -12.36 4.28
CA GLY A 140 23.46 -11.85 3.37
C GLY A 140 24.69 -11.31 4.09
N ALA A 141 24.51 -10.65 5.24
CA ALA A 141 25.62 -10.18 6.07
C ALA A 141 26.45 -11.34 6.63
N ARG A 142 25.79 -12.43 7.07
CA ARG A 142 26.45 -13.62 7.63
C ARG A 142 27.25 -14.43 6.58
N GLN A 143 26.91 -14.35 5.30
CA GLN A 143 27.62 -15.07 4.23
C GLN A 143 28.88 -14.34 3.74
N ASN A 144 29.04 -13.06 4.07
CA ASN A 144 30.19 -12.22 3.69
C ASN A 144 31.22 -12.05 4.82
N THR A 145 31.02 -12.73 5.95
CA THR A 145 31.95 -12.83 7.10
C THR A 145 32.41 -14.25 7.26
#